data_AF-A0A0B0D330-F1
#
_entry.id   AF-A0A0B0D330-F1
#
_cell.length_a   1.000
_cell.length_b   1.000
_cell.length_c   1.000
_cell.angle_alpha   90.00
_cell.angle_beta   90.00
_cell.angle_gamma   90.00
#
_symmetry.space_group_name_H-M   'P 1'
#
loop_
_entity.id
_entity.type
_entity.pdbx_description
1 polymer ?
#
loop_
_entity_poly.entity_id
_entity_poly.type
_entity_poly.pdbx_seq_one_letter_code
_entity_poly.pdbx_strand_id
1 'polypeptide(L)'
;MLENLGISFLWLLVAYSVVTGVGIVHMYIFHAFLGVPNAKQAGTSYLKSPAYVKTIPYQALYNVVIFPIFLWFYVKGMTTDNLKELMFITVIQWTAISILMDYVAWVLIPHKFRFTHREFYVDYQPWITFIYLAIFVSHYILGFFI
;
A
#
# COMPACT_ATOMS: atom_id res chain seq x y z
N MET A 1 6.13 2.88 -24.69
CA MET A 1 4.98 2.55 -23.81
C MET A 1 5.27 1.33 -22.94
N LEU A 2 5.59 0.16 -23.51
CA LEU A 2 5.95 -1.04 -22.73
C LEU A 2 7.15 -0.82 -21.78
N GLU A 3 8.21 -0.15 -22.24
CA GLU A 3 9.37 0.17 -21.39
C GLU A 3 8.98 1.08 -20.21
N ASN A 4 8.19 2.12 -20.47
CA ASN A 4 7.66 3.02 -19.43
C ASN A 4 6.82 2.23 -18.40
N LEU A 5 6.01 1.25 -18.85
CA LEU A 5 5.22 0.40 -17.96
C LEU A 5 6.07 -0.60 -17.16
N GLY A 6 7.21 -1.03 -17.69
CA GLY A 6 8.19 -1.83 -16.95
C GLY A 6 8.84 -1.03 -15.82
N ILE A 7 9.26 0.20 -16.11
CA ILE A 7 9.83 1.12 -15.11
C ILE A 7 8.77 1.51 -14.07
N SER A 8 7.54 1.78 -14.51
CA SER A 8 6.38 2.01 -13.65
C SER A 8 6.18 0.86 -12.65
N PHE A 9 6.26 -0.39 -13.11
CA PHE A 9 6.15 -1.56 -12.23
C PHE A 9 7.26 -1.62 -11.17
N LEU A 10 8.50 -1.26 -11.52
CA LEU A 10 9.57 -1.18 -10.52
C LEU A 10 9.28 -0.12 -9.45
N TRP A 11 8.79 1.05 -9.86
CA TRP A 11 8.37 2.10 -8.92
C TRP A 11 7.19 1.68 -8.04
N LEU A 12 6.24 0.91 -8.58
CA LEU A 12 5.17 0.29 -7.80
C LEU A 12 5.74 -0.61 -6.71
N LEU A 13 6.68 -1.50 -7.05
CA LEU A 13 7.29 -2.41 -6.08
C LEU A 13 8.02 -1.64 -4.95
N VAL A 14 8.70 -0.55 -5.29
CA VAL A 14 9.33 0.31 -4.30
C VAL A 14 8.28 0.98 -3.41
N ALA A 15 7.25 1.62 -3.99
CA ALA A 15 6.18 2.27 -3.24
C ALA A 15 5.46 1.30 -2.29
N TYR A 16 5.12 0.11 -2.80
CA TYR A 16 4.47 -0.96 -2.06
C TYR A 16 5.34 -1.45 -0.88
N SER A 17 6.64 -1.63 -1.13
CA SER A 17 7.59 -2.05 -0.08
C SER A 17 7.73 -0.98 1.00
N VAL A 18 7.81 0.29 0.61
CA VAL A 18 7.92 1.42 1.54
C VAL A 18 6.67 1.57 2.40
N VAL A 19 5.47 1.54 1.82
CA VAL A 19 4.24 1.66 2.61
C VAL A 19 4.04 0.48 3.57
N THR A 20 4.41 -0.73 3.14
CA THR A 20 4.39 -1.93 3.99
C THR A 20 5.36 -1.78 5.16
N GLY A 21 6.58 -1.31 4.89
CA GLY A 21 7.59 -1.04 5.89
C GLY A 21 7.13 0.00 6.92
N VAL A 22 6.52 1.10 6.47
CA VAL A 22 5.94 2.13 7.35
C VAL A 22 4.86 1.55 8.27
N GLY A 23 3.97 0.70 7.76
CA GLY A 23 2.95 0.03 8.58
C GLY A 23 3.57 -0.84 9.67
N ILE A 24 4.60 -1.62 9.33
CA ILE A 24 5.31 -2.48 10.29
C ILE A 24 6.04 -1.64 11.34
N VAL A 25 6.76 -0.59 10.93
CA VAL A 25 7.45 0.33 11.85
C VAL A 25 6.45 1.01 12.79
N HIS A 26 5.29 1.45 12.27
CA HIS A 26 4.25 2.08 13.08
C HIS A 26 3.71 1.13 14.16
N MET A 27 3.51 -0.15 13.82
CA MET A 27 3.11 -1.18 14.78
C MET A 27 4.16 -1.33 15.90
N TYR A 28 5.45 -1.33 15.56
CA TYR A 28 6.52 -1.38 16.56
C TYR A 28 6.56 -0.12 17.43
N ILE A 29 6.33 1.06 16.87
CA ILE A 29 6.26 2.33 17.62
C ILE A 29 5.13 2.26 18.65
N PHE A 30 3.94 1.79 18.27
CA PHE A 30 2.82 1.65 19.20
C PHE A 30 3.11 0.70 20.35
N HIS A 31 3.84 -0.37 20.08
CA HIS A 31 4.28 -1.28 21.13
C HIS A 31 5.33 -0.62 22.05
N ALA A 32 6.41 -0.08 21.47
CA ALA A 32 7.56 0.39 22.22
C ALA A 32 7.28 1.67 23.03
N PHE A 33 6.52 2.61 22.45
CA PHE A 33 6.33 3.95 23.04
C PHE A 33 4.96 4.14 23.68
N LEU A 34 3.93 3.42 23.21
CA LEU A 34 2.56 3.54 23.75
C LEU A 34 2.13 2.32 24.57
N GLY A 35 3.04 1.36 24.79
CA GLY A 35 2.79 0.18 25.61
C GLY A 35 1.69 -0.74 25.08
N VAL A 36 1.32 -0.63 23.79
CA VAL A 36 0.25 -1.44 23.22
C VAL A 36 0.74 -2.90 23.09
N PRO A 37 -0.02 -3.91 23.55
CA PRO A 37 0.41 -5.30 23.48
C PRO A 37 0.71 -5.77 22.05
N ASN A 38 1.86 -6.41 21.88
CA ASN A 38 2.20 -7.10 20.63
C ASN A 38 1.57 -8.50 20.58
N ALA A 39 1.74 -9.20 19.45
CA ALA A 39 1.15 -10.52 19.22
C ALA A 39 1.50 -11.55 20.31
N LYS A 40 2.77 -11.57 20.75
CA LYS A 40 3.24 -12.50 21.77
C LYS A 40 2.59 -12.23 23.13
N GLN A 41 2.48 -10.97 23.52
CA GLN A 41 1.86 -10.56 24.79
C GLN A 41 0.35 -10.79 24.79
N ALA A 42 -0.31 -10.61 23.65
CA ALA A 42 -1.75 -10.79 23.51
C ALA A 42 -2.17 -12.25 23.26
N GLY A 43 -1.24 -13.16 22.97
CA GLY A 43 -1.55 -14.55 22.60
C GLY A 43 -2.29 -14.65 21.26
N THR A 44 -2.06 -13.70 20.33
CA THR A 44 -2.75 -13.61 19.03
C THR A 44 -1.78 -13.76 17.86
N SER A 45 -2.31 -13.86 16.64
CA SER A 45 -1.50 -13.64 15.43
C SER A 45 -1.04 -12.18 15.32
N TYR A 46 -0.06 -11.91 14.46
CA TYR A 46 0.45 -10.55 14.22
C TYR A 46 -0.67 -9.59 13.79
N LEU A 47 -1.50 -10.02 12.83
CA LEU A 47 -2.61 -9.24 12.28
C LEU A 47 -3.80 -9.08 13.23
N LYS A 48 -3.80 -9.77 14.37
CA LYS A 48 -4.80 -9.63 15.43
C LYS A 48 -4.24 -8.99 16.69
N SER A 49 -2.95 -8.65 16.69
CA SER A 49 -2.35 -7.99 17.83
C SER A 49 -2.98 -6.61 18.05
N PRO A 50 -3.21 -6.19 19.30
CA PRO A 50 -3.70 -4.84 19.59
C PRO A 50 -2.86 -3.74 18.94
N ALA A 51 -1.54 -3.94 18.88
CA ALA A 51 -0.62 -3.02 18.19
C ALA A 51 -0.97 -2.89 16.70
N TYR A 52 -1.10 -4.01 15.98
CA TYR A 52 -1.46 -4.00 14.56
C TYR A 52 -2.83 -3.37 14.31
N VAL A 53 -3.86 -3.82 15.05
CA VAL A 53 -5.25 -3.37 14.84
C VAL A 53 -5.36 -1.85 14.96
N LYS A 54 -4.67 -1.25 15.93
CA LYS A 54 -4.65 0.21 16.09
C LYS A 54 -3.95 0.95 14.95
N THR A 55 -3.06 0.30 14.19
CA THR A 55 -2.41 0.92 13.02
C THR A 55 -3.26 0.92 11.76
N ILE A 56 -4.27 0.05 11.67
CA ILE A 56 -5.06 -0.17 10.45
C ILE A 56 -5.62 1.15 9.86
N PRO A 57 -6.23 2.05 10.65
CA PRO A 57 -6.78 3.31 10.11
C PRO A 57 -5.73 4.19 9.41
N TYR A 58 -4.47 4.11 9.86
CA TYR A 58 -3.39 4.93 9.33
C TYR A 58 -2.81 4.36 8.03
N GLN A 59 -3.03 3.07 7.74
CA GLN A 59 -2.48 2.44 6.54
C GLN A 59 -3.00 3.11 5.27
N ALA A 60 -4.30 3.48 5.23
CA ALA A 60 -4.85 4.27 4.14
C ALA A 60 -4.16 5.64 3.99
N LEU A 61 -3.87 6.33 5.11
CA LEU A 61 -3.18 7.63 5.10
C LEU A 61 -1.76 7.52 4.53
N TYR A 62 -1.03 6.45 4.88
CA TYR A 62 0.30 6.21 4.34
C TYR A 62 0.25 6.05 2.83
N ASN A 63 -0.74 5.33 2.32
CA ASN A 63 -0.92 5.13 0.88
C ASN A 63 -1.23 6.46 0.16
N VAL A 64 -2.10 7.30 0.74
CA VAL A 64 -2.42 8.64 0.19
C VAL A 64 -1.19 9.53 0.05
N VAL A 65 -0.19 9.38 0.92
CA VAL A 65 1.04 10.19 0.85
C VAL A 65 2.10 9.54 -0.03
N ILE A 66 2.35 8.25 0.18
CA ILE A 66 3.49 7.54 -0.42
C ILE A 66 3.28 7.34 -1.92
N PHE A 67 2.10 6.90 -2.35
CA PHE A 67 1.87 6.60 -3.76
C PHE A 67 2.02 7.81 -4.68
N PRO A 68 1.46 9.00 -4.37
CA PRO A 68 1.72 10.21 -5.16
C PRO A 68 3.19 10.61 -5.24
N ILE A 69 3.96 10.47 -4.15
CA ILE A 69 5.40 10.79 -4.13
C ILE A 69 6.17 9.88 -5.11
N PHE A 70 5.90 8.58 -5.07
CA PHE A 70 6.56 7.64 -5.97
C PHE A 70 6.09 7.78 -7.42
N LEU A 71 4.81 8.11 -7.64
CA LEU A 71 4.30 8.44 -8.96
C LEU A 71 4.99 9.70 -9.52
N TRP A 72 5.25 10.72 -8.68
CA TRP A 72 5.99 11.91 -9.08
C TRP A 72 7.43 11.57 -9.49
N PHE A 73 8.13 10.75 -8.70
CA PHE A 73 9.49 10.32 -9.04
C PHE A 73 9.54 9.55 -10.36
N TYR A 74 8.57 8.66 -10.59
CA TYR A 74 8.42 7.98 -11.86
C TYR A 74 8.22 8.97 -13.00
N VAL A 75 7.19 9.82 -12.92
CA VAL A 75 6.83 10.78 -13.99
C VAL A 75 7.98 11.73 -14.31
N LYS A 76 8.72 12.22 -13.30
CA LYS A 76 9.87 13.11 -13.49
C LYS A 76 10.99 12.47 -14.32
N GLY A 77 11.11 11.13 -14.27
CA GLY A 77 12.08 10.38 -15.06
C GLY A 77 11.63 10.08 -16.48
N MET A 78 10.36 10.34 -16.84
CA MET A 78 9.79 9.95 -18.12
C MET A 78 9.78 11.10 -19.11
N THR A 79 10.19 10.82 -20.35
CA THR A 79 9.94 11.68 -21.51
C THR A 79 8.68 11.19 -22.22
N THR A 80 7.65 12.02 -22.29
CA THR A 80 6.39 11.67 -22.98
C THR A 80 5.73 12.90 -23.58
N ASP A 81 5.12 12.72 -24.76
CA ASP A 81 4.31 13.74 -25.42
C ASP A 81 2.87 13.79 -24.87
N ASN A 82 2.45 12.79 -24.09
CA ASN A 82 1.11 12.68 -23.52
C ASN A 82 1.13 12.24 -22.05
N LEU A 83 1.44 13.18 -21.17
CA LEU A 83 1.54 12.92 -19.73
C LEU A 83 0.23 12.39 -19.11
N LYS A 84 -0.92 12.89 -19.56
CA LYS A 84 -2.23 12.51 -19.01
C LYS A 84 -2.52 11.03 -19.25
N GLU A 85 -2.28 10.57 -20.46
CA GLU A 85 -2.44 9.16 -20.82
C GLU A 85 -1.46 8.27 -20.06
N LEU A 86 -0.18 8.67 -19.97
CA LEU A 86 0.82 7.93 -19.21
C LEU A 86 0.42 7.76 -17.74
N MET A 87 -0.01 8.84 -17.09
CA MET A 87 -0.45 8.81 -15.70
C MET A 87 -1.68 7.92 -15.51
N PHE A 88 -2.67 8.03 -16.39
CA PHE A 88 -3.91 7.25 -16.30
C PHE A 88 -3.64 5.74 -16.44
N ILE A 89 -2.85 5.33 -17.42
CA ILE A 89 -2.49 3.92 -17.59
C ILE A 89 -1.65 3.42 -16.41
N THR A 90 -0.74 4.27 -15.89
CA THR A 90 0.11 3.94 -14.74
C THR A 90 -0.72 3.66 -13.49
N VAL A 91 -1.72 4.47 -13.15
CA VAL A 91 -2.54 4.21 -11.96
C VAL A 91 -3.45 3.01 -12.10
N ILE A 92 -3.94 2.72 -13.32
CA ILE A 92 -4.70 1.49 -13.58
C ILE A 92 -3.79 0.29 -13.33
N GLN A 93 -2.57 0.31 -13.90
CA GLN A 93 -1.57 -0.74 -13.70
C GLN A 93 -1.26 -0.90 -12.20
N TRP A 94 -0.95 0.18 -11.49
CA TRP A 94 -0.59 0.15 -10.08
C TRP A 94 -1.71 -0.38 -9.21
N THR A 95 -2.95 0.09 -9.44
CA THR A 95 -4.12 -0.35 -8.67
C THR A 95 -4.40 -1.84 -8.91
N ALA A 96 -4.45 -2.27 -10.18
CA ALA A 96 -4.74 -3.66 -10.53
C ALA A 96 -3.66 -4.61 -10.00
N ILE A 97 -2.37 -4.27 -10.19
CA ILE A 97 -1.27 -5.09 -9.70
C ILE A 97 -1.23 -5.11 -8.18
N SER A 98 -1.51 -3.99 -7.49
CA SER A 98 -1.54 -3.97 -6.01
C SER A 98 -2.62 -4.89 -5.46
N ILE A 99 -3.82 -4.92 -6.06
CA ILE A 99 -4.90 -5.85 -5.67
C ILE A 99 -4.44 -7.31 -5.81
N LEU A 100 -3.79 -7.64 -6.94
CA LEU A 100 -3.28 -9.00 -7.17
C LEU A 100 -2.14 -9.35 -6.21
N MET A 101 -1.21 -8.42 -6.00
CA MET A 101 -0.10 -8.59 -5.08
C MET A 101 -0.58 -8.78 -3.65
N ASP A 102 -1.55 -7.99 -3.19
CA ASP A 102 -2.07 -8.11 -1.84
C ASP A 102 -2.74 -9.48 -1.62
N TYR A 103 -3.51 -9.95 -2.59
CA TYR A 103 -4.10 -11.29 -2.52
C TYR A 103 -3.04 -12.39 -2.49
N VAL A 104 -2.05 -12.32 -3.37
CA VAL A 104 -0.99 -13.34 -3.44
C VAL A 104 -0.13 -13.31 -2.18
N ALA A 105 0.37 -12.15 -1.79
CA ALA A 105 1.27 -11.98 -0.66
C ALA A 105 0.56 -12.26 0.66
N TRP A 106 -0.57 -11.61 0.92
CA TRP A 106 -1.18 -11.63 2.25
C TRP A 106 -2.23 -12.72 2.45
N VAL A 107 -2.76 -13.35 1.40
CA VAL A 107 -3.82 -14.37 1.52
C VAL A 107 -3.36 -15.75 1.06
N LEU A 108 -2.69 -15.84 -0.09
CA LEU A 108 -2.29 -17.14 -0.66
C LEU A 108 -1.00 -17.70 -0.04
N ILE A 109 0.06 -16.89 0.03
CA ILE A 109 1.38 -17.37 0.47
C ILE A 109 1.40 -17.55 2.01
N PRO A 110 1.78 -18.73 2.53
CA PRO A 110 1.85 -18.96 3.97
C PRO A 110 3.03 -18.21 4.61
N HIS A 111 2.72 -17.26 5.50
CA HIS A 111 3.70 -16.60 6.36
C HIS A 111 3.06 -16.04 7.64
N LYS A 112 3.86 -15.48 8.55
CA LYS A 112 3.42 -14.98 9.87
C LYS A 112 2.36 -13.86 9.83
N PHE A 113 2.30 -13.10 8.75
CA PHE A 113 1.37 -11.99 8.52
C PHE A 113 0.23 -12.36 7.56
N ARG A 114 -0.15 -13.64 7.46
CA ARG A 114 -1.15 -14.09 6.49
C ARG A 114 -2.57 -13.84 7.02
N PHE A 115 -3.42 -13.25 6.20
CA PHE A 115 -4.86 -13.20 6.39
C PHE A 115 -5.55 -14.46 5.86
N THR A 116 -6.66 -14.81 6.49
CA THR A 116 -7.70 -15.62 5.84
C THR A 116 -8.48 -14.76 4.84
N HIS A 117 -9.17 -15.42 3.90
CA HIS A 117 -10.03 -14.73 2.93
C HIS A 117 -11.06 -13.82 3.61
N ARG A 118 -11.69 -14.29 4.69
CA ARG A 118 -12.66 -13.50 5.45
C ARG A 118 -12.00 -12.26 6.08
N GLU A 119 -10.85 -12.45 6.73
CA GLU A 119 -10.18 -11.32 7.38
C GLU A 119 -9.78 -10.26 6.37
N PHE A 120 -9.27 -10.65 5.19
CA PHE A 120 -8.84 -9.71 4.16
C PHE A 120 -10.00 -9.00 3.45
N TYR A 121 -11.07 -9.73 3.08
CA TYR A 121 -12.15 -9.15 2.26
C TYR A 121 -13.31 -8.56 3.06
N VAL A 122 -13.53 -9.03 4.30
CA VAL A 122 -14.65 -8.61 5.14
C VAL A 122 -14.15 -7.79 6.32
N ASP A 123 -13.27 -8.36 7.15
CA ASP A 123 -12.91 -7.74 8.43
C ASP A 123 -11.96 -6.54 8.24
N TYR A 124 -11.20 -6.51 7.14
CA TYR A 124 -10.28 -5.42 6.81
C TYR A 124 -10.96 -4.24 6.10
N GLN A 125 -12.26 -4.32 5.82
CA GLN A 125 -13.04 -3.20 5.33
C GLN A 125 -13.27 -2.15 6.42
N PRO A 126 -13.38 -0.85 6.08
CA PRO A 126 -13.27 -0.27 4.74
C PRO A 126 -11.83 0.00 4.29
N TRP A 127 -10.83 -0.37 5.10
CA TRP A 127 -9.47 0.12 4.99
C TRP A 127 -8.76 -0.34 3.71
N ILE A 128 -8.96 -1.60 3.30
CA ILE A 128 -8.40 -2.09 2.03
C ILE A 128 -8.98 -1.34 0.83
N THR A 129 -10.27 -1.00 0.86
CA THR A 129 -10.90 -0.20 -0.18
C THR A 129 -10.31 1.20 -0.22
N PHE A 130 -10.09 1.83 0.94
CA PHE A 130 -9.43 3.14 1.01
C PHE A 130 -7.99 3.11 0.54
N ILE A 131 -7.25 2.02 0.77
CA ILE A 131 -5.91 1.82 0.24
C ILE A 131 -5.95 1.79 -1.29
N TYR A 132 -6.80 0.95 -1.90
CA TYR A 132 -6.91 0.89 -3.36
C TYR A 132 -7.38 2.20 -3.98
N LEU A 133 -8.31 2.89 -3.32
CA LEU A 133 -8.73 4.23 -3.74
C LEU A 133 -7.56 5.22 -3.67
N ALA A 134 -6.78 5.22 -2.59
CA ALA A 134 -5.61 6.09 -2.45
C ALA A 134 -4.58 5.86 -3.58
N ILE A 135 -4.32 4.61 -3.93
CA ILE A 135 -3.45 4.25 -5.06
C ILE A 135 -4.03 4.78 -6.36
N PHE A 136 -5.32 4.54 -6.62
CA PHE A 136 -5.98 4.96 -7.84
C PHE A 136 -6.01 6.49 -7.99
N VAL A 137 -6.37 7.22 -6.92
CA VAL A 137 -6.46 8.69 -6.97
C VAL A 137 -5.11 9.40 -6.91
N SER A 138 -4.01 8.66 -6.73
CA SER A 138 -2.67 9.25 -6.59
C SER A 138 -2.28 10.16 -7.77
N HIS A 139 -2.73 9.85 -8.99
CA HIS A 139 -2.51 10.73 -10.15
C HIS A 139 -3.31 12.03 -10.12
N TYR A 140 -4.53 12.03 -9.55
CA TYR A 140 -5.27 13.27 -9.35
C TYR A 140 -4.58 14.14 -8.30
N ILE A 141 -4.09 13.52 -7.22
CA ILE A 141 -3.30 14.21 -6.19
C ILE A 141 -2.08 14.85 -6.84
N LEU A 142 -1.32 14.07 -7.62
CA LEU A 142 -0.14 14.56 -8.31
C LEU A 142 -0.46 15.66 -9.33
N GLY A 143 -1.55 15.52 -10.08
CA GLY A 143 -2.00 16.49 -11.08
C GLY A 143 -2.41 17.85 -10.51
N PHE A 144 -2.51 18.00 -9.18
CA PHE A 144 -2.61 19.32 -8.55
C PHE A 144 -1.26 20.05 -8.45
N PHE A 145 -0.14 19.32 -8.52
CA PHE A 145 1.21 19.84 -8.32
C PHE A 145 2.04 19.94 -9.60
N ILE A 146 1.49 19.52 -10.75
CA ILE A 146 2.09 19.58 -12.09
C ILE A 146 1.13 20.32 -13.01
#